data_AF-A0A3C0RA03-F1
#
_entry.id   AF-A0A3C0RA03-F1
#
_cell.length_a   1.000
_cell.length_b   1.000
_cell.length_c   1.000
_cell.angle_alpha   90.00
_cell.angle_beta   90.00
_cell.angle_gamma   90.00
#
_symmetry.space_group_name_H-M   'P 1'
#
loop_
_entity.id
_entity.type
_entity.pdbx_description
1 polymer ?
#
loop_
_entity_poly.entity_id
_entity_poly.type
_entity_poly.pdbx_seq_one_letter_code
_entity_poly.pdbx_strand_id
1 'polypeptide(L)'
;IVLWDVLEHVNDPVALMQSIQRLLKPGGYLFIDTPCRDGFYHRSGEWLFRLSGGRWKGLLHDLYSSHRFGHKQIFSKQDMRKLLTQSQLQPVSIQQFHEMSFP
;
A
#
# COMPACT_ATOMS: atom_id res chain seq x y z
N ILE A 1 -9.01 -1.04 15.05
CA ILE A 1 -8.06 0.01 14.61
C ILE A 1 -8.23 0.16 13.11
N VAL A 2 -8.07 1.37 12.58
CA VAL A 2 -8.38 1.71 11.20
C VAL A 2 -7.27 2.59 10.64
N LEU A 3 -6.85 2.32 9.40
CA LEU A 3 -5.84 3.08 8.66
C LEU A 3 -6.38 3.34 7.26
N TRP A 4 -6.81 4.57 6.97
CA TRP A 4 -7.22 4.98 5.62
C TRP A 4 -6.19 5.92 5.05
N ASP A 5 -5.54 5.51 3.96
CA ASP A 5 -4.52 6.29 3.27
C ASP A 5 -3.39 6.75 4.21
N VAL A 6 -2.94 5.83 5.07
CA VAL A 6 -1.86 6.09 6.05
C VAL A 6 -0.62 5.25 5.76
N LEU A 7 -0.81 3.98 5.40
CA LEU A 7 0.26 2.99 5.43
C LEU A 7 1.40 3.31 4.44
N GLU A 8 1.04 3.80 3.26
CA GLU A 8 1.91 4.20 2.18
C GLU A 8 2.80 5.41 2.51
N HIS A 9 2.45 6.18 3.55
CA HIS A 9 3.21 7.34 4.02
C HIS A 9 4.18 7.01 5.17
N VAL A 10 4.10 5.81 5.74
CA VAL A 10 4.87 5.40 6.92
C VAL A 10 6.27 4.94 6.50
N ASN A 11 7.28 5.34 7.28
CA ASN A 11 8.69 4.95 7.02
C ASN A 11 8.95 3.48 7.35
N ASP A 12 8.41 3.00 8.47
CA ASP A 12 8.57 1.63 8.95
C ASP A 12 7.20 0.97 9.15
N PRO A 13 6.67 0.30 8.12
CA PRO A 13 5.35 -0.32 8.20
C PRO A 13 5.34 -1.50 9.16
N VAL A 14 6.47 -2.20 9.36
CA VAL A 14 6.55 -3.33 10.28
C VAL A 14 6.44 -2.85 11.72
N ALA A 15 7.17 -1.81 12.10
CA ALA A 15 7.06 -1.22 13.44
C ALA A 15 5.66 -0.68 13.74
N LEU A 16 4.99 -0.10 12.73
CA LEU A 16 3.59 0.32 12.85
C LEU A 16 2.67 -0.88 13.12
N MET A 17 2.78 -1.94 12.32
CA MET A 17 1.94 -3.14 12.50
C MET A 17 2.17 -3.82 13.85
N GLN A 18 3.43 -3.91 14.32
CA GLN A 18 3.74 -4.44 15.65
C GLN A 18 3.13 -3.58 16.77
N SER A 19 3.11 -2.26 16.60
CA SER A 19 2.47 -1.35 17.55
C SER A 19 0.96 -1.53 17.56
N ILE A 20 0.35 -1.68 16.39
CA ILE A 20 -1.08 -1.99 16.26
C ILE A 20 -1.42 -3.33 16.91
N GLN A 21 -0.61 -4.37 16.68
CA GLN A 21 -0.81 -5.69 17.27
C GLN A 21 -0.87 -5.62 18.81
N ARG A 22 -0.01 -4.81 19.45
CA ARG A 22 -0.03 -4.61 20.91
C ARG A 22 -1.24 -3.80 21.41
N LEU A 23 -1.79 -2.92 20.57
CA LEU A 23 -2.93 -2.06 20.91
C LEU A 23 -4.28 -2.74 20.68
N LEU A 24 -4.34 -3.76 19.82
CA LEU A 24 -5.55 -4.51 19.57
C LEU A 24 -5.96 -5.29 20.82
N LYS A 25 -7.21 -5.13 21.24
CA LYS A 25 -7.84 -6.02 22.21
C LYS A 25 -7.94 -7.43 21.61
N PRO A 26 -7.98 -8.51 22.43
CA PRO A 26 -8.27 -9.85 21.94
C PRO A 26 -9.54 -9.87 21.07
N GLY A 27 -9.45 -10.47 19.87
CA GLY A 27 -10.54 -10.47 18.89
C GLY A 27 -10.79 -9.15 18.15
N GLY A 28 -9.96 -8.13 18.38
CA GLY A 28 -10.05 -6.84 17.69
C GLY A 28 -9.61 -6.90 16.24
N TYR A 29 -10.21 -6.06 15.40
CA TYR A 29 -9.91 -5.98 13.97
C TYR A 29 -9.07 -4.75 13.61
N LEU A 30 -8.22 -4.94 12.61
CA LEU A 30 -7.52 -3.89 11.87
C LEU A 30 -8.12 -3.81 10.46
N PHE A 31 -8.54 -2.60 10.07
CA PHE A 31 -8.96 -2.31 8.70
C PHE A 31 -7.93 -1.37 8.07
N ILE A 32 -7.50 -1.67 6.85
CA ILE A 32 -6.53 -0.89 6.10
C ILE A 32 -7.10 -0.63 4.72
N ASP A 33 -7.07 0.63 4.31
CA ASP A 33 -7.26 1.07 2.94
C ASP A 33 -6.00 1.83 2.49
N THR A 34 -5.49 1.50 1.32
CA THR A 34 -4.24 2.05 0.77
C THR A 34 -4.18 1.77 -0.73
N PRO A 35 -3.50 2.60 -1.53
CA PRO A 35 -3.27 2.32 -2.95
C PRO A 35 -2.65 0.92 -3.17
N CYS A 36 -3.08 0.24 -4.23
CA CYS A 36 -2.66 -1.13 -4.54
C CYS A 36 -1.78 -1.18 -5.79
N ARG A 37 -0.62 -1.86 -5.69
CA ARG A 37 0.32 -2.04 -6.80
C ARG A 37 -0.19 -2.99 -7.88
N ASP A 38 -1.13 -3.87 -7.55
CA ASP A 38 -1.61 -4.91 -8.47
C ASP A 38 -2.57 -4.36 -9.55
N GLY A 39 -2.98 -3.10 -9.45
CA GLY A 39 -3.91 -2.45 -10.39
C GLY A 39 -3.34 -2.24 -11.79
N PHE A 40 -4.23 -2.17 -12.78
CA PHE A 40 -3.87 -2.01 -14.20
C PHE A 40 -2.98 -0.79 -14.47
N TYR A 41 -3.28 0.35 -13.84
CA TYR A 41 -2.53 1.60 -14.00
C TYR A 41 -1.08 1.49 -13.53
N HIS A 42 -0.84 0.86 -12.38
CA HIS A 42 0.51 0.66 -11.89
C HIS A 42 1.30 -0.25 -12.84
N ARG A 43 0.72 -1.40 -13.23
CA ARG A 43 1.37 -2.37 -14.13
C ARG A 43 1.70 -1.79 -15.51
N SER A 44 0.74 -1.09 -16.12
CA SER A 44 0.94 -0.44 -17.43
C SER A 44 1.93 0.71 -17.35
N GLY A 45 1.87 1.50 -16.26
CA GLY A 45 2.82 2.55 -15.97
C GLY A 45 4.25 2.04 -15.83
N GLU A 46 4.44 0.96 -15.08
CA GLU A 46 5.76 0.31 -14.91
C GLU A 46 6.30 -0.23 -16.23
N TRP A 47 5.45 -0.84 -17.05
CA TRP A 47 5.85 -1.34 -18.37
C TRP A 47 6.29 -0.20 -19.30
N LEU A 48 5.51 0.88 -19.41
CA LEU A 48 5.85 2.05 -20.22
C LEU A 48 7.10 2.77 -19.69
N PHE A 49 7.25 2.86 -18.37
CA PHE A 49 8.46 3.41 -17.73
C PHE A 49 9.69 2.59 -18.13
N ARG A 50 9.62 1.25 -18.06
CA ARG A 50 10.72 0.37 -18.46
C ARG A 50 11.05 0.48 -19.95
N LEU A 51 10.03 0.48 -20.82
CA LEU A 51 10.23 0.61 -22.28
C LEU A 51 10.83 1.95 -22.69
N SER A 52 10.50 3.03 -21.97
CA SER A 52 11.04 4.36 -22.24
C SER A 52 12.45 4.57 -21.66
N GLY A 53 13.08 3.55 -21.07
CA GLY A 53 14.35 3.70 -20.36
C GLY A 53 14.25 4.63 -19.14
N GLY A 54 13.08 4.69 -18.51
CA GLY A 54 12.79 5.51 -17.34
C GLY A 54 12.41 6.97 -17.64
N ARG A 55 12.18 7.32 -18.91
CA ARG A 55 11.90 8.70 -19.33
C ARG A 55 10.42 9.08 -19.20
N TRP A 56 9.52 8.11 -19.37
CA TRP A 56 8.08 8.33 -19.28
C TRP A 56 7.54 7.91 -17.91
N LYS A 57 7.05 8.88 -17.13
CA LYS A 57 6.58 8.68 -15.75
C LYS A 57 5.07 8.85 -15.57
N GLY A 58 4.31 9.09 -16.65
CA GLY A 58 2.92 9.55 -16.58
C GLY A 58 2.06 8.82 -15.55
N LEU A 59 1.78 7.54 -15.78
CA LEU A 59 0.90 6.74 -14.91
C LEU A 59 1.48 6.43 -13.51
N LEU A 60 2.80 6.57 -13.34
CA LEU A 60 3.46 6.33 -12.05
C LEU A 60 3.59 7.60 -11.22
N HIS A 61 3.51 8.78 -11.84
CA HIS A 61 3.74 10.06 -11.19
C HIS A 61 2.71 10.33 -10.09
N ASP A 62 1.45 10.02 -10.36
CA ASP A 62 0.36 10.24 -9.40
C ASP A 62 0.37 9.22 -8.26
N LEU A 63 0.98 8.05 -8.50
CA LEU A 63 1.18 7.00 -7.51
C LEU A 63 2.42 7.25 -6.64
N TYR A 64 3.48 7.82 -7.21
CA TYR A 64 4.77 8.06 -6.56
C TYR A 64 5.14 9.54 -6.68
N SER A 65 4.63 10.34 -5.74
CA SER A 65 4.99 11.74 -5.64
C SER A 65 6.29 11.95 -4.85
N SER A 66 7.14 12.86 -5.32
CA SER A 66 8.34 13.32 -4.60
C SER A 66 8.04 14.32 -3.48
N HIS A 67 6.77 14.64 -3.22
CA HIS A 67 6.39 15.51 -2.12
C HIS A 67 6.86 14.93 -0.77
N ARG A 68 7.24 15.82 0.15
CA ARG A 68 7.76 15.47 1.49
C ARG A 68 6.86 14.48 2.26
N PHE A 69 5.55 14.55 2.03
CA PHE A 69 4.55 13.69 2.65
C PHE A 69 3.81 12.81 1.63
N GLY A 70 4.38 12.59 0.43
CA GLY A 70 3.81 11.70 -0.58
C GLY A 70 3.93 10.23 -0.20
N HIS A 71 3.45 9.36 -1.09
CA HIS A 71 3.59 7.91 -0.93
C HIS A 71 5.07 7.52 -1.00
N LYS A 72 5.53 6.82 0.02
CA LYS A 72 6.89 6.27 0.08
C LYS A 72 6.95 4.88 -0.54
N GLN A 73 5.83 4.17 -0.50
CA GLN A 73 5.70 2.80 -0.96
C GLN A 73 4.24 2.48 -1.26
N ILE A 74 4.02 1.61 -2.25
CA ILE A 74 2.70 1.06 -2.56
C ILE A 74 2.80 -0.45 -2.45
N PHE A 75 1.84 -1.08 -1.78
CA PHE A 75 1.87 -2.50 -1.50
C PHE A 75 1.12 -3.28 -2.59
N SER A 76 1.67 -4.42 -3.00
CA SER A 76 0.85 -5.47 -3.63
C SER A 76 0.04 -6.20 -2.57
N LYS A 77 -0.97 -6.99 -2.97
CA LYS A 77 -1.68 -7.89 -2.04
C LYS A 77 -0.72 -8.89 -1.39
N GLN A 78 0.31 -9.32 -2.11
CA GLN A 78 1.31 -10.22 -1.59
C GLN A 78 2.19 -9.54 -0.53
N ASP A 79 2.63 -8.30 -0.77
CA ASP A 79 3.41 -7.52 0.20
C ASP A 79 2.60 -7.25 1.46
N MET A 80 1.31 -6.89 1.32
CA MET A 80 0.40 -6.71 2.45
C MET A 80 0.27 -8.00 3.28
N ARG A 81 0.08 -9.16 2.62
CA ARG A 81 0.03 -10.45 3.31
C ARG A 81 1.32 -10.73 4.07
N LYS A 82 2.48 -10.49 3.45
CA LYS A 82 3.79 -10.67 4.11
C LYS A 82 3.93 -9.74 5.32
N LEU A 83 3.64 -8.45 5.16
CA LEU A 83 3.72 -7.45 6.23
C LEU A 83 2.88 -7.83 7.45
N LEU A 84 1.63 -8.26 7.23
CA LEU A 84 0.72 -8.66 8.31
C LEU A 84 1.24 -9.92 9.02
N THR A 85 1.61 -10.96 8.26
CA THR A 85 2.09 -12.23 8.84
C THR A 85 3.40 -12.06 9.62
N GLN A 86 4.35 -11.28 9.11
CA GLN A 86 5.60 -10.95 9.82
C GLN A 86 5.35 -10.18 11.13
N SER A 87 4.23 -9.47 11.22
CA SER A 87 3.82 -8.70 12.39
C SER A 87 2.84 -9.47 13.30
N GLN A 88 2.72 -10.79 13.10
CA GLN A 88 1.83 -11.68 13.87
C GLN A 88 0.34 -11.31 13.78
N LEU A 89 -0.06 -10.58 12.74
CA LEU A 89 -1.46 -10.31 12.41
C LEU A 89 -1.95 -11.35 11.41
N GLN A 90 -3.14 -11.89 11.63
CA GLN A 90 -3.77 -12.87 10.75
C GLN A 90 -4.64 -12.17 9.70
N PRO A 91 -4.32 -12.26 8.40
CA PRO A 91 -5.14 -11.65 7.35
C PRO A 91 -6.46 -12.40 7.19
N VAL A 92 -7.58 -11.72 7.45
CA VAL A 92 -8.93 -12.27 7.26
C VAL A 92 -9.39 -12.13 5.81
N SER A 93 -9.19 -10.94 5.23
CA SER A 93 -9.52 -10.63 3.83
C SER A 93 -8.52 -9.61 3.30
N ILE A 94 -8.10 -9.77 2.03
CA ILE A 94 -7.30 -8.80 1.29
C ILE A 94 -7.91 -8.73 -0.11
N GLN A 95 -8.49 -7.59 -0.45
CA GLN A 95 -9.22 -7.39 -1.70
C GLN A 95 -8.77 -6.08 -2.34
N GLN A 96 -8.76 -6.07 -3.67
CA GLN A 96 -8.71 -4.84 -4.46
C GLN A 96 -10.14 -4.60 -4.94
N PHE A 97 -10.71 -3.46 -4.60
CA PHE A 97 -12.13 -3.19 -4.85
C PHE A 97 -12.39 -1.98 -5.76
N HIS A 98 -11.39 -1.11 -6.00
CA HIS A 98 -11.46 -0.02 -6.99
C HIS A 98 -10.09 0.22 -7.63
N GLU A 99 -10.08 0.64 -8.91
CA GLU A 99 -8.84 1.06 -9.61
C GLU A 99 -8.65 2.58 -9.64
N MET A 100 -9.72 3.36 -9.55
CA MET A 100 -9.66 4.82 -9.47
C MET A 100 -10.66 5.33 -8.46
N SER A 101 -10.16 6.09 -7.49
CA SER A 101 -10.93 6.85 -6.51
C SER A 101 -10.43 8.30 -6.55
N PHE A 102 -10.42 8.92 -7.72
CA PHE A 102 -10.20 10.36 -7.85
C PHE A 102 -11.54 10.98 -8.30
N PRO A 103 -12.06 12.01 -7.62
CA PRO A 103 -13.09 12.86 -8.20
C PRO A 103 -12.54 13.63 -9.42
#